data_AF-A0A2R7LS19-F1
#
_entry.id   AF-A0A2R7LS19-F1
#
_cell.length_a   1.000
_cell.length_b   1.000
_cell.length_c   1.000
_cell.angle_alpha   90.00
_cell.angle_beta   90.00
_cell.angle_gamma   90.00
#
_symmetry.space_group_name_H-M   'P 1'
#
loop_
_entity.id
_entity.type
_entity.pdbx_description
1 polymer ?
#
loop_
_entity_poly.entity_id
_entity_poly.type
_entity_poly.pdbx_seq_one_letter_code
_entity_poly.pdbx_strand_id
1 'polypeptide(L)'
;MTSEPEGPVAVPLGTAATETTPASEVRATLLVEAEVQTPLATGLTLLPTALPVVAFLASAAMLGTAHAFETFGKMAPCNLCLKQREVYWVALTVAGLAIVAGRTPWAQKLRQPFNLLLAAIFLFGAGLAAFHAGVEWKWWPGPTSCVGGSAAVTGDLVAMLKGGAIKAPSCDKAAWVFLGLSMAGWNALASLGLAGISLLAGLRKPLQAQT
;
A
#
# COMPACT_ATOMS: atom_id res chain seq x y z
N MET A 1 42.77 -14.49 -73.73
CA MET A 1 43.72 -13.55 -74.36
C MET A 1 42.95 -12.27 -74.66
N THR A 2 43.47 -11.14 -74.16
CA THR A 2 43.14 -9.72 -74.50
C THR A 2 41.69 -9.28 -74.22
N SER A 3 41.36 -8.18 -73.54
CA SER A 3 42.00 -6.85 -73.42
C SER A 3 41.30 -6.02 -72.32
N GLU A 4 42.05 -5.12 -71.67
CA GLU A 4 41.63 -3.97 -70.82
C GLU A 4 40.72 -2.95 -71.57
N PRO A 5 40.29 -1.79 -70.99
CA PRO A 5 39.92 -1.39 -69.61
C PRO A 5 38.59 -0.57 -69.56
N GLU A 6 37.90 -0.48 -68.40
CA GLU A 6 36.94 0.62 -68.14
C GLU A 6 37.17 1.21 -66.75
N GLY A 7 37.44 2.52 -66.72
CA GLY A 7 37.89 3.26 -65.55
C GLY A 7 36.79 3.54 -64.52
N PRO A 8 37.17 3.93 -63.29
CA PRO A 8 36.20 4.27 -62.25
C PRO A 8 35.57 5.64 -62.52
N VAL A 9 34.24 5.66 -62.63
CA VAL A 9 33.41 6.86 -62.55
C VAL A 9 33.54 7.44 -61.14
N ALA A 10 33.98 8.70 -61.06
CA ALA A 10 34.04 9.45 -59.82
C ALA A 10 32.61 9.72 -59.29
N VAL A 11 32.29 9.17 -58.11
CA VAL A 11 31.14 9.61 -57.30
C VAL A 11 31.66 10.73 -56.39
N PRO A 12 31.04 11.93 -56.39
CA PRO A 12 31.46 12.98 -55.49
C PRO A 12 31.19 12.56 -54.04
N LEU A 13 32.21 12.74 -53.19
CA LEU A 13 32.08 12.68 -51.74
C LEU A 13 30.96 13.62 -51.31
N GLY A 14 29.77 13.06 -51.08
CA GLY A 14 28.80 13.67 -50.17
C GLY A 14 29.47 13.74 -48.81
N THR A 15 29.66 14.96 -48.32
CA THR A 15 30.14 15.27 -46.99
C THR A 15 29.24 14.60 -45.95
N ALA A 16 29.64 13.41 -45.50
CA ALA A 16 29.21 12.90 -44.21
C ALA A 16 29.86 13.81 -43.17
N ALA A 17 29.13 14.84 -42.75
CA ALA A 17 29.42 15.53 -41.52
C ALA A 17 29.30 14.48 -40.42
N THR A 18 30.42 13.89 -40.05
CA THR A 18 30.55 13.13 -38.81
C THR A 18 30.36 14.13 -37.69
N GLU A 19 29.12 14.32 -37.25
CA GLU A 19 28.82 14.99 -35.99
C GLU A 19 29.53 14.19 -34.90
N THR A 20 30.71 14.68 -34.54
CA THR A 20 31.55 14.07 -33.52
C THR A 20 31.04 14.64 -32.21
N THR A 21 30.01 14.02 -31.62
CA THR A 21 29.56 14.42 -30.29
C THR A 21 30.75 14.25 -29.33
N PRO A 22 31.22 15.32 -28.67
CA PRO A 22 32.40 15.26 -27.84
C PRO A 22 32.18 14.28 -26.69
N ALA A 23 33.17 13.41 -26.43
CA ALA A 23 33.12 12.39 -25.38
C ALA A 23 32.81 12.94 -23.97
N SER A 24 33.00 14.24 -23.75
CA SER A 24 32.64 14.95 -22.53
C SER A 24 31.12 15.10 -22.33
N GLU A 25 30.35 15.32 -23.40
CA GLU A 25 28.88 15.41 -23.32
C GLU A 25 28.26 14.04 -23.08
N VAL A 26 28.75 13.00 -23.79
CA VAL A 26 28.29 11.62 -23.55
C VAL A 26 28.56 11.19 -22.11
N ARG A 27 29.73 11.55 -21.55
CA ARG A 27 30.09 11.24 -20.17
C ARG A 27 29.25 12.01 -19.15
N ALA A 28 28.87 13.26 -19.43
CA ALA A 28 28.00 14.05 -18.57
C ALA A 28 26.56 13.49 -18.57
N THR A 29 26.02 13.14 -19.73
CA THR A 29 24.68 12.55 -19.86
C THR A 29 24.57 11.20 -19.15
N LEU A 30 25.58 10.32 -19.31
CA LEU A 30 25.63 9.03 -18.62
C LEU A 30 25.73 9.14 -17.09
N LEU A 31 26.41 10.18 -16.58
CA LEU A 31 26.48 10.43 -15.15
C LEU A 31 25.14 10.96 -14.59
N VAL A 32 24.47 11.84 -15.33
CA VAL A 32 23.14 12.35 -14.97
C VAL A 32 22.08 11.25 -15.04
N GLU A 33 22.11 10.38 -16.05
CA GLU A 33 21.23 9.21 -16.13
C GLU A 33 21.52 8.20 -15.01
N ALA A 34 22.78 8.00 -14.62
CA ALA A 34 23.14 7.14 -13.50
C ALA A 34 22.63 7.67 -12.14
N GLU A 35 22.61 8.98 -11.91
CA GLU A 35 22.13 9.59 -10.66
C GLU A 35 20.59 9.62 -10.56
N VAL A 36 19.87 9.79 -11.68
CA VAL A 36 18.39 9.83 -11.67
C VAL A 36 17.77 8.43 -11.67
N GLN A 37 18.43 7.43 -12.27
CA GLN A 37 17.92 6.06 -12.38
C GLN A 37 18.13 5.22 -11.10
N THR A 38 19.12 5.58 -10.27
CA THR A 38 19.54 4.81 -9.07
C THR A 38 18.60 4.84 -7.86
N PRO A 39 17.97 5.96 -7.45
CA PRO A 39 17.15 5.97 -6.23
C PRO A 39 15.85 5.17 -6.40
N LEU A 40 15.21 5.26 -7.57
CA LEU A 40 13.96 4.55 -7.83
C LEU A 40 14.18 3.05 -7.97
N ALA A 41 15.25 2.61 -8.66
CA ALA A 41 15.59 1.20 -8.81
C ALA A 41 16.01 0.55 -7.47
N THR A 42 16.76 1.27 -6.65
CA THR A 42 17.16 0.83 -5.29
C THR A 42 15.96 0.76 -4.35
N GLY A 43 15.06 1.75 -4.37
CA GLY A 43 13.83 1.71 -3.56
C GLY A 43 12.92 0.54 -3.93
N LEU A 44 12.82 0.22 -5.23
CA LEU A 44 11.96 -0.84 -5.74
C LEU A 44 12.44 -2.25 -5.36
N THR A 45 13.75 -2.43 -5.27
CA THR A 45 14.39 -3.71 -4.93
C THR A 45 14.38 -3.98 -3.42
N LEU A 46 14.38 -2.92 -2.59
CA LEU A 46 14.23 -3.02 -1.14
C LEU A 46 12.76 -3.17 -0.69
N LEU A 47 11.80 -2.84 -1.56
CA LEU A 47 10.37 -2.87 -1.25
C LEU A 47 9.90 -4.19 -0.62
N PRO A 48 10.24 -5.40 -1.13
CA PRO A 48 9.78 -6.65 -0.54
C PRO A 48 10.29 -6.89 0.88
N THR A 49 11.44 -6.31 1.23
CA THR A 49 12.07 -6.44 2.56
C THR A 49 11.57 -5.37 3.52
N ALA A 50 11.34 -4.15 3.03
CA ALA A 50 10.85 -3.04 3.83
C ALA A 50 9.33 -3.11 4.09
N LEU A 51 8.58 -3.76 3.20
CA LEU A 51 7.11 -3.77 3.25
C LEU A 51 6.52 -4.25 4.58
N PRO A 52 6.98 -5.36 5.21
CA PRO A 52 6.45 -5.75 6.52
C PRO A 52 6.58 -4.65 7.58
N VAL A 53 7.67 -3.89 7.56
CA VAL A 53 7.87 -2.75 8.48
C VAL A 53 6.90 -1.61 8.14
N VAL A 54 6.76 -1.29 6.85
CA VAL A 54 5.79 -0.27 6.39
C VAL A 54 4.37 -0.66 6.77
N ALA A 55 3.96 -1.91 6.55
CA ALA A 55 2.65 -2.43 6.90
C ALA A 55 2.41 -2.40 8.41
N PHE A 56 3.42 -2.75 9.22
CA PHE A 56 3.35 -2.68 10.67
C PHE A 56 3.14 -1.24 11.15
N LEU A 57 3.98 -0.30 10.70
CA LEU A 57 3.89 1.10 11.09
C LEU A 57 2.60 1.75 10.61
N ALA A 58 2.17 1.47 9.37
CA ALA A 58 0.92 1.98 8.83
C ALA A 58 -0.28 1.44 9.62
N SER A 59 -0.30 0.15 9.96
CA SER A 59 -1.38 -0.43 10.78
C SER A 59 -1.39 0.20 12.17
N ALA A 60 -0.22 0.32 12.83
CA ALA A 60 -0.11 0.97 14.13
C ALA A 60 -0.58 2.43 14.08
N ALA A 61 -0.23 3.17 13.03
CA ALA A 61 -0.66 4.55 12.83
C ALA A 61 -2.18 4.65 12.62
N MET A 62 -2.79 3.74 11.84
CA MET A 62 -4.24 3.72 11.65
C MET A 62 -4.99 3.40 12.95
N LEU A 63 -4.50 2.42 13.73
CA LEU A 63 -5.06 2.14 15.05
C LEU A 63 -4.89 3.32 16.01
N GLY A 64 -3.70 3.91 16.07
CA GLY A 64 -3.42 5.05 16.93
C GLY A 64 -4.32 6.23 16.60
N THR A 65 -4.51 6.50 15.31
CA THR A 65 -5.44 7.52 14.80
C THR A 65 -6.87 7.21 15.23
N ALA A 66 -7.33 5.97 15.07
CA ALA A 66 -8.69 5.58 15.46
C ALA A 66 -8.94 5.73 16.99
N HIS A 67 -7.97 5.35 17.83
CA HIS A 67 -8.07 5.54 19.28
C HIS A 67 -7.94 7.02 19.69
N ALA A 68 -7.18 7.81 18.93
CA ALA A 68 -7.10 9.25 19.14
C ALA A 68 -8.45 9.94 18.86
N PHE A 69 -9.14 9.59 17.76
CA PHE A 69 -10.48 10.11 17.48
C PHE A 69 -11.52 9.69 18.52
N GLU A 70 -11.39 8.50 19.10
CA GLU A 70 -12.26 8.06 20.19
C GLU A 70 -11.98 8.81 21.50
N THR A 71 -10.70 8.95 21.87
CA THR A 71 -10.32 9.52 23.17
C THR A 71 -10.35 11.04 23.19
N PHE A 72 -9.78 11.68 22.15
CA PHE A 72 -9.68 13.13 22.01
C PHE A 72 -10.85 13.71 21.23
N GLY A 73 -11.29 13.03 20.17
CA GLY A 73 -12.44 13.47 19.37
C GLY A 73 -13.80 13.14 19.99
N LYS A 74 -13.84 12.34 21.08
CA LYS A 74 -15.07 11.86 21.76
C LYS A 74 -16.08 11.23 20.80
N MET A 75 -15.60 10.65 19.70
CA MET A 75 -16.42 9.98 18.70
C MET A 75 -16.46 8.49 19.01
N ALA A 76 -17.63 8.01 19.46
CA ALA A 76 -17.83 6.59 19.70
C ALA A 76 -17.76 5.79 18.38
N PRO A 77 -17.07 4.64 18.33
CA PRO A 77 -16.99 3.83 17.13
C PRO A 77 -18.30 3.08 16.88
N CYS A 78 -18.75 3.03 15.62
CA CYS A 78 -19.84 2.13 15.23
C CYS A 78 -19.33 0.69 15.05
N ASN A 79 -20.24 -0.27 14.89
CA ASN A 79 -19.89 -1.69 14.68
C ASN A 79 -18.94 -1.87 13.47
N LEU A 80 -19.21 -1.17 12.37
CA LEU A 80 -18.42 -1.28 11.15
C LEU A 80 -17.02 -0.64 11.30
N CYS A 81 -16.89 0.44 12.08
CA CYS A 81 -15.58 0.99 12.48
C CYS A 81 -14.76 -0.03 13.27
N LEU A 82 -15.39 -0.75 14.21
CA LEU A 82 -14.70 -1.78 14.99
C LEU A 82 -14.23 -2.93 14.11
N LYS A 83 -15.05 -3.37 13.14
CA LYS A 83 -14.63 -4.36 12.16
C LYS A 83 -13.45 -3.92 11.31
N GLN A 84 -13.38 -2.65 10.93
CA GLN A 84 -12.20 -2.11 10.23
C GLN A 84 -10.95 -2.11 11.12
N ARG A 85 -11.08 -1.84 12.43
CA ARG A 85 -9.96 -1.94 13.38
C ARG A 85 -9.47 -3.38 13.54
N GLU A 86 -10.36 -4.37 13.54
CA GLU A 86 -9.99 -5.79 13.58
C GLU A 86 -9.07 -6.15 12.40
N VAL A 87 -9.35 -5.66 11.19
CA VAL A 87 -8.50 -5.88 10.01
C VAL A 87 -7.08 -5.37 10.24
N TYR A 88 -6.93 -4.18 10.81
CA TYR A 88 -5.61 -3.64 11.08
C TYR A 88 -4.89 -4.31 12.25
N TRP A 89 -5.60 -4.84 13.25
CA TRP A 89 -4.99 -5.70 14.28
C TRP A 89 -4.42 -6.98 13.66
N VAL A 90 -5.17 -7.60 12.74
CA VAL A 90 -4.69 -8.77 11.98
C VAL A 90 -3.50 -8.38 11.11
N ALA A 91 -3.56 -7.27 10.37
CA ALA A 91 -2.43 -6.80 9.56
C ALA A 91 -1.19 -6.51 10.42
N LEU A 92 -1.35 -5.86 11.57
CA LEU A 92 -0.27 -5.53 12.50
C LEU A 92 0.42 -6.81 13.02
N THR A 93 -0.37 -7.81 13.44
CA THR A 93 0.17 -9.08 13.94
C THR A 93 0.89 -9.87 12.85
N VAL A 94 0.28 -9.99 11.66
CA VAL A 94 0.91 -10.67 10.51
C VAL A 94 2.19 -9.96 10.08
N ALA A 95 2.19 -8.63 10.03
CA ALA A 95 3.37 -7.83 9.72
C ALA A 95 4.48 -8.01 10.78
N GLY A 96 4.12 -8.04 12.07
CA GLY A 96 5.04 -8.34 13.16
C GLY A 96 5.69 -9.72 13.03
N LEU A 97 4.89 -10.74 12.71
CA LEU A 97 5.39 -12.10 12.44
C LEU A 97 6.31 -12.13 11.22
N ALA A 98 5.98 -11.40 10.14
CA ALA A 98 6.82 -11.30 8.96
C ALA A 98 8.18 -10.64 9.26
N ILE A 99 8.21 -9.61 10.13
CA ILE A 99 9.45 -8.96 10.58
C ILE A 99 10.32 -9.95 11.39
N VAL A 100 9.72 -10.72 12.30
CA VAL A 100 10.43 -11.74 13.09
C VAL A 100 10.95 -12.86 12.18
N ALA A 101 10.11 -13.38 11.27
CA ALA A 101 10.49 -14.38 10.30
C ALA A 101 11.62 -13.90 9.37
N GLY A 102 11.68 -12.59 9.08
CA GLY A 102 12.76 -11.96 8.33
C GLY A 102 14.15 -12.07 8.98
N ARG A 103 14.23 -12.40 10.28
CA ARG A 103 15.49 -12.63 11.01
C ARG A 103 15.93 -14.10 11.02
N THR A 104 15.15 -14.99 10.40
CA THR A 104 15.44 -16.43 10.34
C THR A 104 16.10 -16.79 9.00
N PRO A 105 16.80 -17.93 8.89
CA PRO A 105 17.34 -18.39 7.59
C PRO A 105 16.26 -18.63 6.52
N TRP A 106 14.98 -18.68 6.91
CA TRP A 106 13.86 -18.95 6.02
C TRP A 106 13.24 -17.67 5.44
N ALA A 107 13.81 -16.50 5.75
CA ALA A 107 13.32 -15.19 5.33
C ALA A 107 13.03 -15.10 3.82
N GLN A 108 13.90 -15.67 2.98
CA GLN A 108 13.72 -15.62 1.52
C GLN A 108 12.49 -16.40 1.03
N LYS A 109 12.18 -17.52 1.67
CA LYS A 109 11.02 -18.36 1.32
C LYS A 109 9.72 -17.80 1.87
N LEU A 110 9.76 -17.18 3.06
CA LEU A 110 8.57 -16.69 3.75
C LEU A 110 8.17 -15.25 3.34
N ARG A 111 9.08 -14.47 2.77
CA ARG A 111 8.79 -13.07 2.41
C ARG A 111 7.63 -12.92 1.43
N GLN A 112 7.65 -13.70 0.34
CA GLN A 112 6.57 -13.66 -0.66
C GLN A 112 5.19 -13.99 -0.06
N PRO A 113 4.99 -15.14 0.63
CA PRO A 113 3.67 -15.46 1.17
C PRO A 113 3.20 -14.45 2.23
N PHE A 114 4.09 -13.91 3.07
CA PHE A 114 3.72 -12.85 4.01
C PHE A 114 3.24 -11.57 3.29
N ASN A 115 3.96 -11.14 2.24
CA ASN A 115 3.59 -9.94 1.49
C ASN A 115 2.25 -10.12 0.75
N LEU A 116 2.00 -11.31 0.18
CA LEU A 116 0.71 -11.63 -0.45
C LEU A 116 -0.43 -11.75 0.56
N LEU A 117 -0.16 -12.31 1.75
CA LEU A 117 -1.13 -12.37 2.84
C LEU A 117 -1.50 -10.96 3.32
N LEU A 118 -0.52 -10.08 3.51
CA LEU A 118 -0.76 -8.67 3.83
C LEU A 118 -1.58 -7.97 2.74
N ALA A 119 -1.29 -8.25 1.46
CA ALA A 119 -2.07 -7.72 0.35
C ALA A 119 -3.54 -8.15 0.42
N ALA A 120 -3.81 -9.43 0.71
CA ALA A 120 -5.16 -9.94 0.86
C ALA A 120 -5.90 -9.30 2.05
N ILE A 121 -5.22 -9.14 3.19
CA ILE A 121 -5.79 -8.51 4.39
C ILE A 121 -6.16 -7.05 4.12
N PHE A 122 -5.25 -6.28 3.52
CA PHE A 122 -5.52 -4.87 3.20
C PHE A 122 -6.58 -4.72 2.10
N LEU A 123 -6.62 -5.63 1.12
CA LEU A 123 -7.65 -5.61 0.09
C LEU A 123 -9.03 -5.89 0.69
N PHE A 124 -9.12 -6.85 1.62
CA PHE A 124 -10.34 -7.08 2.39
C PHE A 124 -10.73 -5.84 3.21
N GLY A 125 -9.76 -5.20 3.87
CA GLY A 125 -9.95 -3.94 4.59
C GLY A 125 -10.49 -2.81 3.70
N ALA A 126 -9.95 -2.69 2.48
CA ALA A 126 -10.40 -1.71 1.50
C ALA A 126 -11.85 -1.98 1.07
N GLY A 127 -12.20 -3.23 0.80
CA GLY A 127 -13.57 -3.63 0.48
C GLY A 127 -14.55 -3.33 1.63
N LEU A 128 -14.17 -3.65 2.87
CA LEU A 128 -14.98 -3.38 4.06
C LEU A 128 -15.15 -1.86 4.31
N ALA A 129 -14.09 -1.08 4.10
CA ALA A 129 -14.12 0.36 4.27
C ALA A 129 -14.92 1.06 3.16
N ALA A 130 -14.79 0.59 1.90
CA ALA A 130 -15.61 1.04 0.79
C ALA A 130 -17.09 0.70 1.03
N PHE A 131 -17.38 -0.51 1.53
CA PHE A 131 -18.72 -0.91 1.95
C PHE A 131 -19.27 0.07 3.01
N HIS A 132 -18.50 0.39 4.04
CA HIS A 132 -18.94 1.35 5.05
C HIS A 132 -19.19 2.74 4.46
N ALA A 133 -18.28 3.26 3.62
CA ALA A 133 -18.46 4.55 2.98
C ALA A 133 -19.77 4.59 2.16
N GLY A 134 -20.08 3.56 1.37
CA GLY A 134 -21.34 3.55 0.63
C GLY A 134 -22.59 3.36 1.52
N VAL A 135 -22.48 2.78 2.72
CA VAL A 135 -23.58 2.83 3.71
C VAL A 135 -23.81 4.27 4.17
N GLU A 136 -22.75 5.03 4.43
CA GLU A 136 -22.85 6.44 4.83
C GLU A 136 -23.44 7.31 3.71
N TRP A 137 -23.05 7.06 2.45
CA TRP A 137 -23.58 7.73 1.26
C TRP A 137 -24.92 7.17 0.76
N LYS A 138 -25.52 6.23 1.50
CA LYS A 138 -26.83 5.62 1.18
C LYS A 138 -26.88 4.89 -0.17
N TRP A 139 -25.74 4.42 -0.67
CA TRP A 139 -25.69 3.57 -1.86
C TRP A 139 -26.29 2.18 -1.60
N TRP A 140 -26.18 1.69 -0.37
CA TRP A 140 -26.78 0.44 0.09
C TRP A 140 -27.14 0.50 1.58
N PRO A 141 -28.07 -0.36 2.04
CA PRO A 141 -28.41 -0.43 3.45
C PRO A 141 -27.24 -0.95 4.29
N GLY A 142 -27.11 -0.41 5.51
CA GLY A 142 -26.18 -0.94 6.51
C GLY A 142 -26.63 -2.31 7.04
N PRO A 143 -25.71 -3.11 7.58
CA PRO A 143 -26.05 -4.41 8.15
C PRO A 143 -26.97 -4.24 9.38
N THR A 144 -27.78 -5.26 9.67
CA THR A 144 -28.72 -5.24 10.79
C THR A 144 -28.04 -5.01 12.15
N SER A 145 -26.78 -5.44 12.28
CA SER A 145 -25.93 -5.17 13.46
C SER A 145 -25.69 -3.67 13.72
N CYS A 146 -25.80 -2.83 12.69
CA CYS A 146 -25.71 -1.38 12.77
C CYS A 146 -27.05 -0.69 13.06
N VAL A 147 -28.18 -1.42 12.96
CA VAL A 147 -29.54 -0.91 13.17
C VAL A 147 -30.07 -1.26 14.58
N GLY A 148 -29.38 -2.12 15.33
CA GLY A 148 -29.90 -2.71 16.57
C GLY A 148 -28.95 -2.80 17.76
N GLY A 149 -27.84 -2.06 17.79
CA GLY A 149 -26.97 -1.98 18.98
C GLY A 149 -26.39 -3.33 19.41
N SER A 150 -25.41 -3.85 18.67
CA SER A 150 -24.70 -5.07 19.09
C SER A 150 -23.20 -4.94 18.81
N ALA A 151 -22.58 -3.94 19.43
CA ALA A 151 -21.14 -3.87 19.57
C ALA A 151 -20.86 -3.53 21.04
N ALA A 152 -20.75 -4.55 21.87
CA ALA A 152 -20.32 -4.37 23.25
C ALA A 152 -18.84 -3.94 23.22
N VAL A 153 -18.57 -2.69 23.55
CA VAL A 153 -17.22 -2.23 23.88
C VAL A 153 -16.88 -2.84 25.25
N THR A 154 -15.63 -3.21 25.53
CA THR A 154 -15.28 -3.79 26.84
C THR A 154 -15.61 -2.88 28.03
N GLY A 155 -15.68 -1.55 27.82
CA GLY A 155 -16.20 -0.59 28.79
C GLY A 155 -17.73 -0.69 29.04
N ASP A 156 -18.49 -1.21 28.08
CA ASP A 156 -19.94 -1.38 28.16
C ASP A 156 -20.37 -2.58 28.98
N LEU A 157 -19.48 -3.56 29.21
CA LEU A 157 -19.84 -4.72 30.03
C LEU A 157 -20.24 -4.30 31.45
N VAL A 158 -19.57 -3.29 32.02
CA VAL A 158 -19.87 -2.80 33.38
C VAL A 158 -21.20 -2.02 33.41
N ALA A 159 -21.52 -1.28 32.36
CA ALA A 159 -22.79 -0.56 32.25
C ALA A 159 -23.96 -1.52 31.95
N MET A 160 -23.76 -2.52 31.08
CA MET A 160 -24.72 -3.59 30.82
C MET A 160 -24.96 -4.45 32.06
N LEU A 161 -23.93 -4.76 32.86
CA LEU A 161 -24.08 -5.43 34.17
C LEU A 161 -24.91 -4.62 35.16
N LYS A 162 -24.91 -3.28 35.02
CA LYS A 162 -25.71 -2.35 35.83
C LYS A 162 -27.07 -2.02 35.20
N GLY A 163 -27.49 -2.74 34.16
CA GLY A 163 -28.78 -2.56 33.49
C GLY A 163 -28.84 -1.38 32.50
N GLY A 164 -27.72 -0.75 32.18
CA GLY A 164 -27.62 0.32 31.20
C GLY A 164 -27.58 -0.24 29.77
N ALA A 165 -28.53 0.16 28.93
CA ALA A 165 -28.47 -0.09 27.49
C ALA A 165 -27.46 0.89 26.86
N ILE A 166 -26.27 0.41 26.50
CA ILE A 166 -25.35 1.23 25.72
C ILE A 166 -25.77 1.15 24.26
N LYS A 167 -26.21 2.27 23.71
CA LYS A 167 -26.58 2.35 22.29
C LYS A 167 -25.36 2.72 21.48
N ALA A 168 -24.73 1.72 20.85
CA ALA A 168 -23.69 1.95 19.86
C ALA A 168 -24.22 2.87 18.73
N PRO A 169 -23.40 3.80 18.22
CA PRO A 169 -23.80 4.71 17.15
C PRO A 169 -24.08 3.95 15.85
N SER A 170 -24.97 4.51 15.04
CA SER A 170 -25.35 3.91 13.76
C SER A 170 -24.24 4.03 12.72
N CYS A 171 -24.08 3.01 11.87
CA CYS A 171 -23.03 2.97 10.83
C CYS A 171 -23.41 3.76 9.56
N ASP A 172 -24.54 4.43 9.57
CA ASP A 172 -25.15 5.08 8.41
C ASP A 172 -24.98 6.60 8.43
N LYS A 173 -24.31 7.11 9.48
CA LYS A 173 -23.98 8.50 9.69
C LYS A 173 -22.46 8.64 9.70
N ALA A 174 -21.92 9.40 8.76
CA ALA A 174 -20.52 9.75 8.77
C ALA A 174 -20.21 10.62 10.00
N ALA A 175 -19.38 10.11 10.91
CA ALA A 175 -18.96 10.85 12.11
C ALA A 175 -18.10 12.06 11.77
N TRP A 176 -17.35 11.97 10.66
CA TRP A 176 -16.48 13.02 10.16
C TRP A 176 -16.34 12.92 8.64
N VAL A 177 -16.32 14.08 7.98
CA VAL A 177 -16.15 14.21 6.54
C VAL A 177 -15.07 15.26 6.27
N PHE A 178 -14.14 14.93 5.38
CA PHE A 178 -13.04 15.80 4.98
C PHE A 178 -12.76 15.65 3.49
N LEU A 179 -12.67 16.79 2.81
CA LEU A 179 -12.52 16.87 1.35
C LEU A 179 -13.54 16.02 0.57
N GLY A 180 -14.77 15.94 1.10
CA GLY A 180 -15.86 15.18 0.48
C GLY A 180 -15.81 13.67 0.72
N LEU A 181 -14.86 13.16 1.51
CA LEU A 181 -14.78 11.76 1.90
C LEU A 181 -15.02 11.61 3.41
N SER A 182 -15.77 10.60 3.78
CA SER A 182 -15.92 10.22 5.19
C SER A 182 -14.63 9.59 5.73
N MET A 183 -14.56 9.45 7.06
CA MET A 183 -13.55 8.62 7.74
C MET A 183 -13.40 7.24 7.09
N ALA A 184 -14.52 6.58 6.79
CA ALA A 184 -14.51 5.27 6.13
C ALA A 184 -13.97 5.35 4.70
N GLY A 185 -14.28 6.42 3.96
CA GLY A 185 -13.74 6.66 2.61
C GLY A 185 -12.22 6.85 2.60
N TRP A 186 -11.69 7.65 3.53
CA TRP A 186 -10.24 7.79 3.70
C TRP A 186 -9.57 6.48 4.07
N ASN A 187 -10.22 5.68 4.93
CA ASN A 187 -9.74 4.37 5.30
C ASN A 187 -9.72 3.38 4.12
N ALA A 188 -10.71 3.47 3.22
CA ALA A 188 -10.75 2.66 2.00
C ALA A 188 -9.57 2.97 1.08
N LEU A 189 -9.25 4.25 0.87
CA LEU A 189 -8.11 4.68 0.07
C LEU A 189 -6.78 4.24 0.69
N ALA A 190 -6.61 4.42 2.00
CA ALA A 190 -5.40 3.99 2.72
C ALA A 190 -5.21 2.47 2.62
N SER A 191 -6.26 1.69 2.88
CA SER A 191 -6.24 0.23 2.76
C SER A 191 -5.95 -0.23 1.33
N LEU A 192 -6.52 0.43 0.33
CA LEU A 192 -6.29 0.10 -1.07
C LEU A 192 -4.84 0.38 -1.49
N GLY A 193 -4.27 1.52 -1.06
CA GLY A 193 -2.86 1.84 -1.27
C GLY A 193 -1.93 0.80 -0.65
N LEU A 194 -2.20 0.42 0.61
CA LEU A 194 -1.46 -0.63 1.31
C LEU A 194 -1.58 -1.99 0.63
N ALA A 195 -2.77 -2.35 0.13
CA ALA A 195 -2.99 -3.57 -0.64
C ALA A 195 -2.16 -3.56 -1.93
N GLY A 196 -2.16 -2.45 -2.67
CA GLY A 196 -1.43 -2.30 -3.92
C GLY A 196 0.08 -2.43 -3.74
N ILE A 197 0.67 -1.71 -2.77
CA ILE A 197 2.11 -1.85 -2.48
C ILE A 197 2.45 -3.24 -1.95
N SER A 198 1.53 -3.88 -1.21
CA SER A 198 1.75 -5.21 -0.66
C SER A 198 1.77 -6.28 -1.74
N LEU A 199 0.81 -6.19 -2.66
CA LEU A 199 0.74 -7.06 -3.82
C LEU A 199 1.97 -6.87 -4.69
N LEU A 200 2.35 -5.62 -4.96
CA LEU A 200 3.52 -5.30 -5.77
C LEU A 200 4.81 -5.87 -5.17
N ALA A 201 4.99 -5.81 -3.86
CA ALA A 201 6.16 -6.40 -3.21
C ALA A 201 6.09 -7.93 -3.09
N GLY A 202 4.90 -8.52 -3.07
CA GLY A 202 4.71 -9.98 -3.12
C GLY A 202 4.93 -10.58 -4.52
N LEU A 203 4.69 -9.80 -5.58
CA LEU A 203 4.92 -10.23 -6.97
C LEU A 203 6.36 -10.02 -7.44
N ARG A 204 7.16 -9.24 -6.71
CA ARG A 204 8.58 -9.01 -7.03
C ARG A 204 9.47 -10.11 -6.48
N LYS A 205 10.43 -10.54 -7.30
CA LYS A 205 11.50 -11.43 -6.85
C LYS A 205 12.40 -10.65 -5.86
N PRO A 206 12.67 -11.17 -4.65
CA PRO A 206 13.65 -10.56 -3.77
C PRO A 206 15.03 -10.65 -4.45
N LEU A 207 15.85 -9.60 -4.30
CA LEU A 207 17.28 -9.71 -4.60
C LEU A 207 17.81 -10.88 -3.78
N GLN A 208 18.21 -11.95 -4.45
CA GLN A 208 18.97 -12.99 -3.80
C GLN A 208 20.30 -12.38 -3.41
N ALA A 209 20.53 -12.18 -2.12
CA ALA A 209 21.87 -11.92 -1.63
C ALA A 209 22.70 -13.13 -2.08
N GLN A 210 23.58 -12.91 -3.05
CA GLN A 210 24.56 -13.91 -3.46
C GLN A 210 25.47 -14.14 -2.25
N THR A 211 25.20 -15.22 -1.51
CA THR A 211 26.11 -15.78 -0.51
C THR A 211 27.06 -16.74 -1.18
#